data_AF-A0A6I3DM64-F1
#
_entry.id   AF-A0A6I3DM64-F1
#
_cell.length_a   1.000
_cell.length_b   1.000
_cell.length_c   1.000
_cell.angle_alpha   90.00
_cell.angle_beta   90.00
_cell.angle_gamma   90.00
#
_symmetry.space_group_name_H-M   'P 1'
#
loop_
_entity.id
_entity.type
_entity.pdbx_description
1 polymer ?
#
loop_
_entity_poly.entity_id
_entity_poly.type
_entity_poly.pdbx_seq_one_letter_code
_entity_poly.pdbx_strand_id
1 'polypeptide(L)'
;MSTTSEPTVNPYLIGNYAPVTEEVTAFDLPVIGELPTELNGRYLRNGPNPIDEVDPSAHHWFSGDGMVHGIRIREGKAEWYRNRYVGSTSVSASRGTPDIPGPNWNGSGNGPNTNVGGFAGTTWAMVESGGCPVELTYELETVGRNDFFGTLPGAFSAHPKVDPSTGEMHAMTYAWAQWLDHIQYVRVGRDGRVNRTVDIPLPGMSMVHDISITDKYIVVYDQPVLVNLDKAFAGSSFPFEWSNDYGNRIGLMPREGNANDIVWIDVPVGYVFHPLNAYDTPDGKVVLDVCFYERMMRDDLQGPFGDSLPRLVRWEADPIARRANVTVIDERVNEFPRHRGSLTGKPYRFGYCAEVDTASMHWPTVKHDLITGQREVFDHGAGRAAGEPVF
;
A
#
# COMPACT_ATOMS: atom_id res chain seq x y z
N MET A 1 38.88 13.53 -24.75
CA MET A 1 38.69 12.25 -24.04
C MET A 1 37.30 12.28 -23.49
N SER A 2 36.37 11.58 -24.14
CA SER A 2 35.01 11.42 -23.63
C SER A 2 35.08 10.38 -22.53
N THR A 3 34.92 10.80 -21.28
CA THR A 3 34.64 9.87 -20.19
C THR A 3 33.24 9.34 -20.44
N THR A 4 33.15 8.18 -21.08
CA THR A 4 31.97 7.33 -20.98
C THR A 4 31.78 7.04 -19.49
N SER A 5 30.86 7.77 -18.85
CA SER A 5 30.35 7.37 -17.55
C SER A 5 29.87 5.93 -17.68
N GLU A 6 30.35 5.02 -16.83
CA GLU A 6 29.73 3.71 -16.76
C GLU A 6 28.22 3.90 -16.58
N PRO A 7 27.37 3.14 -17.28
CA PRO A 7 25.93 3.25 -17.09
C PRO A 7 25.65 3.01 -15.61
N THR A 8 25.11 4.02 -14.94
CA THR A 8 24.64 3.91 -13.56
C THR A 8 23.57 2.83 -13.53
N VAL A 9 23.93 1.68 -12.98
CA VAL A 9 23.01 0.57 -12.77
C VAL A 9 22.01 0.99 -11.70
N ASN A 10 20.72 1.02 -12.04
CA ASN A 10 19.68 1.25 -11.06
C ASN A 10 19.64 0.05 -10.09
N PRO A 11 19.78 0.25 -8.76
CA PRO A 11 19.79 -0.86 -7.81
C PRO A 11 18.48 -1.65 -7.81
N TYR A 12 17.39 -1.05 -8.29
CA TYR A 12 16.05 -1.64 -8.33
C TYR A 12 15.76 -2.42 -9.62
N LEU A 13 16.78 -2.67 -10.45
CA LEU A 13 16.70 -3.50 -11.66
C LEU A 13 17.67 -4.70 -11.64
N ILE A 14 18.29 -4.99 -10.48
CA ILE A 14 19.30 -6.03 -10.34
C ILE A 14 19.05 -6.94 -9.13
N GLY A 15 19.66 -8.13 -9.15
CA GLY A 15 19.57 -9.08 -8.04
C GLY A 15 18.13 -9.47 -7.73
N ASN A 16 17.74 -9.38 -6.45
CA ASN A 16 16.38 -9.67 -6.00
C ASN A 16 15.33 -8.65 -6.49
N TYR A 17 15.75 -7.52 -7.05
CA TYR A 17 14.88 -6.51 -7.64
C TYR A 17 14.83 -6.60 -9.18
N ALA A 18 15.59 -7.51 -9.79
CA ALA A 18 15.51 -7.72 -11.22
C ALA A 18 14.11 -8.21 -11.63
N PRO A 19 13.58 -7.77 -12.80
CA PRO A 19 12.29 -8.23 -13.28
C PRO A 19 12.22 -9.75 -13.41
N VAL A 20 11.11 -10.33 -12.99
CA VAL A 20 10.75 -11.72 -13.28
C VAL A 20 10.24 -11.80 -14.71
N THR A 21 10.92 -12.60 -15.54
CA THR A 21 10.68 -12.66 -16.99
C THR A 21 9.71 -13.76 -17.42
N GLU A 22 9.36 -14.68 -16.52
CA GLU A 22 8.53 -15.86 -16.83
C GLU A 22 7.28 -15.93 -15.95
N GLU A 23 6.14 -16.26 -16.56
CA GLU A 23 4.93 -16.68 -15.84
C GLU A 23 4.94 -18.20 -15.67
N VAL A 24 4.86 -18.64 -14.42
CA VAL A 24 4.98 -20.04 -14.03
C VAL A 24 3.66 -20.52 -13.43
N THR A 25 3.33 -21.78 -13.70
CA THR A 25 2.37 -22.56 -12.91
C THR A 25 3.09 -23.80 -12.43
N ALA A 26 3.26 -23.92 -11.11
CA ALA A 26 3.93 -25.04 -10.49
C ALA A 26 2.98 -25.77 -9.54
N PHE A 27 3.07 -27.09 -9.53
CA PHE A 27 2.38 -28.00 -8.61
C PHE A 27 3.41 -28.79 -7.81
N ASP A 28 2.95 -29.64 -6.89
CA ASP A 28 3.82 -30.54 -6.11
C ASP A 28 4.96 -29.81 -5.39
N LEU A 29 4.66 -28.66 -4.81
CA LEU A 29 5.64 -27.80 -4.17
C LEU A 29 6.26 -28.50 -2.95
N PRO A 30 7.61 -28.53 -2.84
CA PRO A 30 8.27 -29.15 -1.70
C PRO A 30 7.98 -28.34 -0.43
N VAL A 31 7.57 -29.03 0.63
CA VAL A 31 7.35 -28.46 1.96
C VAL A 31 8.48 -28.94 2.88
N ILE A 32 9.15 -27.99 3.53
CA ILE A 32 10.12 -28.28 4.60
C ILE A 32 9.41 -28.02 5.93
N GLY A 33 9.25 -29.06 6.75
CA GLY A 33 8.44 -29.01 7.97
C GLY A 33 7.01 -29.49 7.70
N GLU A 34 6.03 -28.87 8.36
CA GLU A 34 4.62 -29.24 8.28
C GLU A 34 3.76 -27.98 8.08
N LEU A 35 2.85 -28.02 7.10
CA LEU A 35 1.83 -26.98 6.93
C LEU A 35 0.60 -27.35 7.77
N PRO A 36 0.03 -26.41 8.55
CA PRO A 36 -1.17 -26.70 9.35
C PRO A 36 -2.35 -27.12 8.46
N THR A 37 -2.99 -28.23 8.82
CA THR A 37 -4.07 -28.83 8.02
C THR A 37 -5.33 -27.98 7.95
N GLU A 38 -5.53 -27.11 8.94
CA GLU A 38 -6.65 -26.19 9.05
C GLU A 38 -6.56 -25.00 8.08
N LEU A 39 -5.39 -24.71 7.52
CA LEU A 39 -5.24 -23.63 6.55
C LEU A 39 -5.86 -24.04 5.21
N ASN A 40 -6.78 -23.21 4.75
CA ASN A 40 -7.48 -23.39 3.49
C ASN A 40 -7.70 -22.04 2.82
N GLY A 41 -6.70 -21.54 2.10
CA GLY A 41 -6.81 -20.30 1.33
C GLY A 41 -5.70 -20.12 0.30
N ARG A 42 -5.64 -18.92 -0.28
CA ARG A 42 -4.54 -18.45 -1.12
C ARG A 42 -3.79 -17.35 -0.36
N TYR A 43 -2.48 -17.44 -0.29
CA TYR A 43 -1.61 -16.29 0.00
C TYR A 43 -1.26 -15.63 -1.33
N LEU A 44 -1.54 -14.33 -1.45
CA LEU A 44 -1.26 -13.54 -2.64
C LEU A 44 -0.35 -12.37 -2.26
N ARG A 45 0.56 -12.00 -3.16
CA ARG A 45 1.33 -10.76 -3.10
C ARG A 45 1.39 -10.12 -4.49
N ASN A 46 1.47 -8.81 -4.56
CA ASN A 46 1.65 -8.06 -5.79
C ASN A 46 2.93 -7.22 -5.69
N GLY A 47 3.48 -6.83 -6.81
CA GLY A 47 4.62 -5.93 -6.85
C GLY A 47 4.90 -5.39 -8.26
N PRO A 48 5.65 -4.28 -8.37
CA PRO A 48 6.16 -3.78 -9.63
C PRO A 48 7.09 -4.79 -10.29
N ASN A 49 6.86 -5.07 -11.57
CA ASN A 49 7.64 -5.96 -12.39
C ASN A 49 7.58 -5.47 -13.84
N PRO A 50 8.49 -4.59 -14.30
CA PRO A 50 8.50 -4.10 -15.67
C PRO A 50 8.53 -5.26 -16.68
N ILE A 51 7.56 -5.29 -17.61
CA ILE A 51 7.49 -6.34 -18.64
C ILE A 51 8.49 -6.12 -19.77
N ASP A 52 8.73 -4.85 -20.12
CA ASP A 52 9.66 -4.42 -21.15
C ASP A 52 10.87 -3.71 -20.53
N GLU A 53 11.92 -3.48 -21.34
CA GLU A 53 13.09 -2.71 -20.93
C GLU A 53 12.71 -1.28 -20.52
N VAL A 54 13.31 -0.81 -19.42
CA VAL A 54 13.10 0.55 -18.88
C VAL A 54 14.39 1.33 -18.88
N ASP A 55 14.31 2.66 -18.94
CA ASP A 55 15.47 3.54 -18.73
C ASP A 55 15.93 3.45 -17.27
N PRO A 56 17.13 2.90 -16.98
CA PRO A 56 17.60 2.76 -15.61
C PRO A 56 17.77 4.10 -14.88
N SER A 57 18.04 5.19 -15.61
CA SER A 57 18.25 6.50 -15.00
C SER A 57 16.97 7.16 -14.49
N ALA A 58 15.82 6.74 -15.06
CA ALA A 58 14.49 7.25 -14.73
C ALA A 58 13.62 6.24 -13.98
N HIS A 59 14.11 5.01 -13.78
CA HIS A 59 13.34 3.96 -13.13
C HIS A 59 13.18 4.23 -11.63
N HIS A 60 11.94 4.15 -11.17
CA HIS A 60 11.54 4.26 -9.77
C HIS A 60 11.08 2.90 -9.26
N TRP A 61 11.38 2.55 -8.02
CA TRP A 61 10.99 1.28 -7.37
C TRP A 61 9.51 0.95 -7.51
N PHE A 62 8.62 1.94 -7.30
CA PHE A 62 7.16 1.78 -7.45
C PHE A 62 6.67 1.68 -8.90
N SER A 63 7.53 1.86 -9.90
CA SER A 63 7.15 1.85 -11.31
C SER A 63 7.33 0.46 -11.94
N GLY A 64 6.41 0.10 -12.83
CA GLY A 64 6.41 -1.18 -13.54
C GLY A 64 5.01 -1.81 -13.55
N ASP A 65 4.80 -2.77 -14.44
CA ASP A 65 3.55 -3.54 -14.48
C ASP A 65 3.38 -4.39 -13.22
N GLY A 66 2.14 -4.59 -12.78
CA GLY A 66 1.87 -5.48 -11.66
C GLY A 66 2.12 -6.94 -12.02
N MET A 67 2.83 -7.67 -11.15
CA MET A 67 2.87 -9.12 -11.19
C MET A 67 2.39 -9.69 -9.86
N VAL A 68 1.27 -10.42 -9.91
CA VAL A 68 0.73 -11.12 -8.75
C VAL A 68 1.35 -12.49 -8.65
N HIS A 69 1.84 -12.83 -7.46
CA HIS A 69 2.26 -14.17 -7.08
C HIS A 69 1.26 -14.77 -6.10
N GLY A 70 0.96 -16.05 -6.24
CA GLY A 70 0.05 -16.75 -5.35
C GLY A 70 0.52 -18.15 -4.99
N ILE A 71 0.29 -18.53 -3.73
CA ILE A 71 0.43 -19.90 -3.22
C ILE A 71 -0.92 -20.35 -2.66
N ARG A 72 -1.40 -21.50 -3.11
CA ARG A 72 -2.61 -22.14 -2.58
C ARG A 72 -2.25 -23.16 -1.52
N ILE A 73 -2.83 -23.03 -0.33
CA ILE A 73 -2.63 -23.98 0.78
C ILE A 73 -3.97 -24.62 1.14
N ARG A 74 -4.01 -25.96 1.22
CA ARG A 74 -5.17 -26.74 1.69
C ARG A 74 -4.71 -28.06 2.29
N GLU A 75 -5.29 -28.44 3.43
CA GLU A 75 -5.11 -29.78 4.03
C GLU A 75 -3.62 -30.17 4.19
N GLY A 76 -2.79 -29.21 4.63
CA GLY A 76 -1.36 -29.41 4.86
C GLY A 76 -0.50 -29.49 3.59
N LYS A 77 -1.05 -29.08 2.42
CA LYS A 77 -0.34 -29.06 1.14
C LYS A 77 -0.28 -27.67 0.55
N ALA A 78 0.86 -27.33 -0.06
CA ALA A 78 0.97 -26.22 -0.98
C ALA A 78 0.61 -26.72 -2.39
N GLU A 79 -0.65 -26.57 -2.77
CA GLU A 79 -1.23 -27.22 -3.96
C GLU A 79 -0.66 -26.67 -5.26
N TRP A 80 -0.45 -25.35 -5.32
CA TRP A 80 0.14 -24.71 -6.48
C TRP A 80 0.80 -23.38 -6.11
N TYR A 81 1.76 -22.99 -6.94
CA TYR A 81 2.30 -21.64 -7.06
C TYR A 81 2.02 -21.12 -8.46
N ARG A 82 1.65 -19.84 -8.55
CA ARG A 82 1.45 -19.14 -9.82
C ARG A 82 1.97 -17.72 -9.73
N ASN A 83 2.49 -17.21 -10.83
CA ASN A 83 2.65 -15.77 -11.04
C ASN A 83 2.04 -15.36 -12.38
N ARG A 84 1.36 -14.21 -12.38
CA ARG A 84 0.72 -13.61 -13.56
C ARG A 84 0.94 -12.12 -13.58
N TYR A 85 1.22 -11.58 -14.77
CA TYR A 85 1.09 -10.16 -15.01
C TYR A 85 -0.37 -9.74 -14.87
N VAL A 86 -0.61 -8.63 -14.20
CA VAL A 86 -1.90 -7.96 -14.17
C VAL A 86 -2.09 -7.29 -15.52
N GLY A 87 -3.17 -7.65 -16.21
CA GLY A 87 -3.44 -7.14 -17.55
C GLY A 87 -3.53 -5.62 -17.57
N SER A 88 -2.98 -5.03 -18.62
CA SER A 88 -2.82 -3.59 -18.79
C SER A 88 -2.60 -3.28 -20.27
N THR A 89 -2.62 -2.00 -20.64
CA THR A 89 -2.31 -1.59 -22.01
C THR A 89 -0.86 -1.93 -22.37
N SER A 90 0.09 -1.77 -21.43
CA SER A 90 1.50 -2.14 -21.56
C SER A 90 1.68 -3.64 -21.80
N VAL A 91 1.10 -4.48 -20.92
CA VAL A 91 1.18 -5.93 -21.03
C VAL A 91 0.54 -6.43 -22.32
N SER A 92 -0.61 -5.88 -22.70
CA SER A 92 -1.28 -6.23 -23.96
C SER A 92 -0.44 -5.83 -25.18
N ALA A 93 0.18 -4.66 -25.17
CA ALA A 93 1.06 -4.22 -26.25
C ALA A 93 2.29 -5.13 -26.39
N SER A 94 2.98 -5.44 -25.28
CA SER A 94 4.14 -6.34 -25.27
C SER A 94 3.79 -7.74 -25.78
N ARG A 95 2.56 -8.22 -25.50
CA ARG A 95 2.06 -9.53 -25.98
C ARG A 95 1.41 -9.52 -27.37
N GLY A 96 1.20 -8.35 -27.97
CA GLY A 96 0.47 -8.23 -29.24
C GLY A 96 -1.02 -8.62 -29.15
N THR A 97 -1.65 -8.39 -28.00
CA THR A 97 -3.07 -8.69 -27.74
C THR A 97 -3.90 -7.41 -27.58
N PRO A 98 -5.24 -7.46 -27.72
CA PRO A 98 -6.09 -6.33 -27.38
C PRO A 98 -5.93 -5.90 -25.91
N ASP A 99 -6.21 -4.62 -25.62
CA ASP A 99 -6.29 -4.13 -24.23
C ASP A 99 -7.43 -4.82 -23.47
N ILE A 100 -7.30 -4.89 -22.15
CA ILE A 100 -8.31 -5.48 -21.27
C ILE A 100 -9.57 -4.59 -21.21
N PRO A 101 -10.76 -5.17 -20.98
CA PRO A 101 -12.00 -4.38 -20.91
C PRO A 101 -12.06 -3.52 -19.63
N GLY A 102 -12.94 -2.52 -19.64
CA GLY A 102 -13.24 -1.65 -18.50
C GLY A 102 -12.50 -0.30 -18.53
N PRO A 103 -12.81 0.62 -17.59
CA PRO A 103 -12.34 2.00 -17.64
C PRO A 103 -10.88 2.14 -17.19
N ASN A 104 -10.12 3.00 -17.89
CA ASN A 104 -8.78 3.44 -17.52
C ASN A 104 -8.79 4.96 -17.25
N TRP A 105 -9.10 5.37 -16.01
CA TRP A 105 -9.36 6.78 -15.69
C TRP A 105 -8.12 7.66 -15.72
N ASN A 106 -6.96 7.15 -15.27
CA ASN A 106 -5.72 7.91 -15.26
C ASN A 106 -4.89 7.76 -16.54
N GLY A 107 -5.34 6.93 -17.49
CA GLY A 107 -4.64 6.69 -18.75
C GLY A 107 -3.29 5.98 -18.58
N SER A 108 -3.00 5.41 -17.40
CA SER A 108 -1.77 4.66 -17.16
C SER A 108 -1.70 3.45 -18.08
N GLY A 109 -0.54 3.23 -18.69
CA GLY A 109 -0.27 2.01 -19.45
C GLY A 109 -0.03 0.79 -18.57
N ASN A 110 0.42 0.99 -17.33
CA ASN A 110 0.89 -0.06 -16.44
C ASN A 110 -0.26 -0.75 -15.70
N GLY A 111 -0.12 -2.05 -15.47
CA GLY A 111 -1.05 -2.83 -14.63
C GLY A 111 -0.92 -2.47 -13.14
N PRO A 112 -2.01 -2.49 -12.35
CA PRO A 112 -1.95 -2.23 -10.91
C PRO A 112 -0.97 -3.14 -10.17
N ASN A 113 -0.01 -2.56 -9.44
CA ASN A 113 1.17 -3.27 -8.94
C ASN A 113 1.37 -3.21 -7.41
N THR A 114 0.55 -2.47 -6.67
CA THR A 114 0.84 -2.14 -5.27
C THR A 114 0.29 -3.18 -4.30
N ASN A 115 -0.96 -3.59 -4.49
CA ASN A 115 -1.63 -4.51 -3.57
C ASN A 115 -2.51 -5.53 -4.31
N VAL A 116 -2.85 -6.63 -3.64
CA VAL A 116 -3.79 -7.64 -4.09
C VAL A 116 -4.66 -8.13 -2.94
N GLY A 117 -5.98 -8.21 -3.15
CA GLY A 117 -6.90 -8.57 -2.07
C GLY A 117 -8.23 -9.12 -2.57
N GLY A 118 -8.91 -9.87 -1.69
CA GLY A 118 -10.25 -10.39 -1.96
C GLY A 118 -11.34 -9.58 -1.25
N PHE A 119 -12.42 -9.27 -1.95
CA PHE A 119 -13.59 -8.61 -1.37
C PHE A 119 -14.84 -8.92 -2.17
N ALA A 120 -15.99 -9.09 -1.50
CA ALA A 120 -17.28 -9.39 -2.14
C ALA A 120 -17.25 -10.58 -3.13
N GLY A 121 -16.38 -11.57 -2.89
CA GLY A 121 -16.25 -12.77 -3.73
C GLY A 121 -15.32 -12.64 -4.95
N THR A 122 -14.75 -11.45 -5.19
CA THR A 122 -13.80 -11.19 -6.27
C THR A 122 -12.39 -10.95 -5.73
N THR A 123 -11.38 -11.02 -6.60
CA THR A 123 -9.97 -10.77 -6.29
C THR A 123 -9.47 -9.61 -7.13
N TRP A 124 -8.71 -8.69 -6.54
CA TRP A 124 -8.36 -7.41 -7.16
C TRP A 124 -6.86 -7.16 -7.06
N ALA A 125 -6.25 -6.71 -8.15
CA ALA A 125 -4.98 -5.99 -8.11
C ALA A 125 -5.25 -4.49 -8.10
N MET A 126 -4.54 -3.77 -7.24
CA MET A 126 -4.80 -2.35 -6.96
C MET A 126 -3.52 -1.53 -6.99
N VAL A 127 -3.67 -0.27 -7.39
CA VAL A 127 -2.64 0.77 -7.41
C VAL A 127 -3.34 2.09 -7.10
N GLU A 128 -2.63 3.01 -6.45
CA GLU A 128 -3.12 4.34 -6.12
C GLU A 128 -3.06 5.31 -7.31
N SER A 129 -3.24 6.60 -7.03
CA SER A 129 -2.98 7.69 -7.99
C SER A 129 -3.81 7.59 -9.28
N GLY A 130 -5.13 7.41 -9.14
CA GLY A 130 -6.03 7.43 -10.29
C GLY A 130 -6.32 6.08 -10.94
N GLY A 131 -5.69 4.99 -10.48
CA GLY A 131 -5.87 3.65 -11.05
C GLY A 131 -7.28 3.08 -10.84
N CYS A 132 -7.77 2.35 -11.83
CA CYS A 132 -8.93 1.47 -11.68
C CYS A 132 -8.43 0.07 -11.24
N PRO A 133 -9.03 -0.57 -10.23
CA PRO A 133 -8.68 -1.94 -9.87
C PRO A 133 -8.85 -2.90 -11.04
N VAL A 134 -8.03 -3.96 -11.08
CA VAL A 134 -8.14 -5.04 -12.05
C VAL A 134 -8.60 -6.31 -11.35
N GLU A 135 -9.71 -6.88 -11.82
CA GLU A 135 -10.24 -8.14 -11.30
C GLU A 135 -9.45 -9.33 -11.86
N LEU A 136 -9.16 -10.29 -10.99
CA LEU A 136 -8.47 -11.53 -11.29
C LEU A 136 -9.34 -12.74 -10.98
N THR A 137 -9.20 -13.79 -11.79
CA THR A 137 -9.82 -15.09 -11.51
C THR A 137 -9.20 -15.76 -10.29
N TYR A 138 -9.75 -16.92 -9.90
CA TYR A 138 -9.13 -17.74 -8.85
C TYR A 138 -7.72 -18.20 -9.23
N GLU A 139 -7.48 -18.39 -10.53
CA GLU A 139 -6.21 -18.78 -11.14
C GLU A 139 -5.24 -17.62 -11.39
N LEU A 140 -5.62 -16.38 -11.03
CA LEU A 140 -4.88 -15.13 -11.23
C LEU A 140 -4.87 -14.62 -12.68
N GLU A 141 -5.71 -15.17 -13.55
CA GLU A 141 -5.88 -14.63 -14.91
C GLU A 141 -6.67 -13.31 -14.85
N THR A 142 -6.33 -12.36 -15.72
CA THR A 142 -7.02 -11.06 -15.75
C THR A 142 -8.42 -11.19 -16.34
N VAL A 143 -9.41 -10.68 -15.61
CA VAL A 143 -10.79 -10.54 -16.08
C VAL A 143 -10.98 -9.21 -16.81
N GLY A 144 -10.54 -8.12 -16.18
CA GLY A 144 -10.67 -6.76 -16.71
C GLY A 144 -10.54 -5.70 -15.63
N ARG A 145 -10.55 -4.43 -16.03
CA ARG A 145 -10.66 -3.29 -15.11
C ARG A 145 -12.08 -3.29 -14.54
N ASN A 146 -12.19 -3.25 -13.22
CA ASN A 146 -13.47 -3.33 -12.54
C ASN A 146 -13.63 -2.12 -11.59
N ASP A 147 -14.58 -1.27 -11.94
CA ASP A 147 -14.99 -0.05 -11.25
C ASP A 147 -16.12 -0.31 -10.25
N PHE A 148 -16.03 -1.44 -9.54
CA PHE A 148 -17.05 -1.91 -8.60
C PHE A 148 -18.42 -2.03 -9.29
N PHE A 149 -18.45 -2.73 -10.42
CA PHE A 149 -19.65 -2.96 -11.23
C PHE A 149 -20.35 -1.66 -11.68
N GLY A 150 -19.57 -0.66 -12.13
CA GLY A 150 -20.06 0.62 -12.63
C GLY A 150 -20.47 1.63 -11.56
N THR A 151 -20.06 1.43 -10.31
CA THR A 151 -20.47 2.31 -9.19
C THR A 151 -19.37 3.20 -8.65
N LEU A 152 -18.10 2.89 -8.94
CA LEU A 152 -16.98 3.73 -8.56
C LEU A 152 -16.85 4.91 -9.54
N PRO A 153 -16.89 6.17 -9.06
CA PRO A 153 -16.95 7.34 -9.93
C PRO A 153 -15.58 7.76 -10.51
N GLY A 154 -14.49 7.15 -10.06
CA GLY A 154 -13.12 7.51 -10.43
C GLY A 154 -12.11 6.69 -9.65
N ALA A 155 -10.92 7.23 -9.37
CA ALA A 155 -9.80 6.50 -8.78
C ALA A 155 -10.13 5.61 -7.55
N PHE A 156 -9.38 4.52 -7.41
CA PHE A 156 -9.36 3.71 -6.19
C PHE A 156 -8.00 3.73 -5.48
N SER A 157 -7.97 3.21 -4.25
CA SER A 157 -6.78 3.10 -3.42
C SER A 157 -6.16 1.71 -3.52
N ALA A 158 -4.85 1.61 -3.32
CA ALA A 158 -4.18 0.34 -3.07
C ALA A 158 -4.35 -0.17 -1.63
N HIS A 159 -4.78 0.68 -0.69
CA HIS A 159 -4.85 0.32 0.73
C HIS A 159 -6.26 0.46 1.34
N PRO A 160 -7.27 -0.21 0.76
CA PRO A 160 -8.58 -0.23 1.41
C PRO A 160 -8.53 -1.02 2.73
N LYS A 161 -9.36 -0.61 3.70
CA LYS A 161 -9.55 -1.29 4.99
C LYS A 161 -10.95 -1.88 5.05
N VAL A 162 -11.06 -3.16 5.40
CA VAL A 162 -12.35 -3.81 5.65
C VAL A 162 -12.67 -3.69 7.13
N ASP A 163 -13.84 -3.14 7.46
CA ASP A 163 -14.33 -3.13 8.83
C ASP A 163 -14.90 -4.50 9.20
N PRO A 164 -14.33 -5.20 10.20
CA PRO A 164 -14.84 -6.49 10.64
C PRO A 164 -16.22 -6.44 11.30
N SER A 165 -16.69 -5.27 11.75
CA SER A 165 -18.02 -5.09 12.34
C SER A 165 -19.13 -5.00 11.29
N THR A 166 -18.90 -4.28 10.19
CA THR A 166 -19.91 -4.05 9.14
C THR A 166 -19.72 -4.92 7.91
N GLY A 167 -18.48 -5.37 7.65
CA GLY A 167 -18.07 -6.01 6.41
C GLY A 167 -17.93 -5.05 5.22
N GLU A 168 -18.00 -3.74 5.46
CA GLU A 168 -17.79 -2.72 4.44
C GLU A 168 -16.29 -2.45 4.25
N MET A 169 -15.93 -2.02 3.05
CA MET A 169 -14.57 -1.62 2.70
C MET A 169 -14.48 -0.10 2.58
N HIS A 170 -13.41 0.47 3.12
CA HIS A 170 -13.17 1.91 3.22
C HIS A 170 -11.83 2.25 2.57
N ALA A 171 -11.82 3.24 1.69
CA ALA A 171 -10.63 3.66 0.96
C ALA A 171 -10.50 5.19 0.95
N MET A 172 -9.26 5.68 0.95
CA MET A 172 -8.95 7.08 0.67
C MET A 172 -8.22 7.12 -0.67
N THR A 173 -8.74 7.89 -1.61
CA THR A 173 -8.31 7.86 -3.01
C THR A 173 -7.88 9.26 -3.43
N TYR A 174 -6.85 9.32 -4.25
CA TYR A 174 -6.42 10.56 -4.90
C TYR A 174 -6.10 10.27 -6.36
N ALA A 175 -6.26 11.28 -7.21
CA ALA A 175 -6.09 11.18 -8.65
C ALA A 175 -5.49 12.48 -9.18
N TRP A 176 -4.24 12.76 -8.83
CA TRP A 176 -3.67 14.12 -8.96
C TRP A 176 -3.77 14.75 -10.35
N ALA A 177 -3.77 13.95 -11.42
CA ALA A 177 -3.90 14.45 -12.78
C ALA A 177 -5.35 14.87 -13.13
N GLN A 178 -6.34 14.34 -12.42
CA GLN A 178 -7.77 14.58 -12.64
C GLN A 178 -8.39 15.48 -11.54
N TRP A 179 -7.89 15.39 -10.31
CA TRP A 179 -8.41 16.04 -9.12
C TRP A 179 -7.30 16.88 -8.48
N LEU A 180 -7.32 18.18 -8.79
CA LEU A 180 -6.28 19.12 -8.33
C LEU A 180 -6.60 19.73 -6.96
N ASP A 181 -7.84 19.66 -6.51
CA ASP A 181 -8.37 20.40 -5.37
C ASP A 181 -8.88 19.51 -4.24
N HIS A 182 -8.97 18.20 -4.45
CA HIS A 182 -9.50 17.26 -3.46
C HIS A 182 -8.89 15.85 -3.59
N ILE A 183 -9.05 15.10 -2.50
CA ILE A 183 -9.02 13.64 -2.46
C ILE A 183 -10.45 13.14 -2.23
N GLN A 184 -10.69 11.83 -2.36
CA GLN A 184 -12.02 11.27 -2.15
C GLN A 184 -11.99 10.09 -1.18
N TYR A 185 -12.86 10.13 -0.17
CA TYR A 185 -13.18 8.94 0.61
C TYR A 185 -14.21 8.09 -0.15
N VAL A 186 -14.01 6.78 -0.17
CA VAL A 186 -14.90 5.80 -0.83
C VAL A 186 -15.28 4.70 0.16
N ARG A 187 -16.58 4.38 0.23
CA ARG A 187 -17.11 3.21 0.93
C ARG A 187 -17.74 2.24 -0.05
N VAL A 188 -17.30 0.99 0.00
CA VAL A 188 -17.82 -0.13 -0.77
C VAL A 188 -18.62 -1.04 0.16
N GLY A 189 -19.88 -1.31 -0.21
CA GLY A 189 -20.75 -2.24 0.48
C GLY A 189 -20.31 -3.69 0.32
N ARG A 190 -20.89 -4.58 1.13
CA ARG A 190 -20.62 -6.03 1.12
C ARG A 190 -20.93 -6.72 -0.21
N ASP A 191 -21.75 -6.08 -1.05
CA ASP A 191 -22.12 -6.53 -2.38
C ASP A 191 -21.10 -6.11 -3.46
N GLY A 192 -19.99 -5.48 -3.06
CA GLY A 192 -18.93 -5.05 -3.96
C GLY A 192 -19.29 -3.79 -4.75
N ARG A 193 -20.25 -2.98 -4.30
CA ARG A 193 -20.62 -1.71 -4.93
C ARG A 193 -20.29 -0.53 -4.05
N VAL A 194 -19.78 0.53 -4.66
CA VAL A 194 -19.62 1.83 -4.00
C VAL A 194 -20.99 2.36 -3.63
N ASN A 195 -21.18 2.67 -2.34
CA ASN A 195 -22.45 3.17 -1.82
C ASN A 195 -22.32 4.58 -1.20
N ARG A 196 -21.10 5.10 -1.08
CA ARG A 196 -20.81 6.44 -0.57
C ARG A 196 -19.46 6.92 -1.04
N THR A 197 -19.42 8.20 -1.43
CA THR A 197 -18.17 8.96 -1.60
C THR A 197 -18.26 10.29 -0.87
N VAL A 198 -17.11 10.85 -0.48
CA VAL A 198 -17.00 12.20 0.07
C VAL A 198 -15.74 12.84 -0.51
N ASP A 199 -15.91 13.95 -1.23
CA ASP A 199 -14.78 14.76 -1.70
C ASP A 199 -14.25 15.59 -0.53
N ILE A 200 -12.96 15.52 -0.27
CA ILE A 200 -12.27 16.15 0.85
C ILE A 200 -11.23 17.12 0.27
N PRO A 201 -11.50 18.43 0.32
CA PRO A 201 -10.55 19.43 -0.15
C PRO A 201 -9.27 19.41 0.69
N LEU A 202 -8.12 19.42 0.03
CA LEU A 202 -6.81 19.58 0.66
C LEU A 202 -6.13 20.85 0.14
N PRO A 203 -5.32 21.54 0.98
CA PRO A 203 -4.61 22.74 0.54
C PRO A 203 -3.45 22.42 -0.43
N GLY A 204 -2.99 21.17 -0.48
CA GLY A 204 -2.01 20.67 -1.44
C GLY A 204 -2.39 19.30 -2.01
N MET A 205 -1.72 18.90 -3.08
CA MET A 205 -1.91 17.60 -3.73
C MET A 205 -1.06 16.52 -3.05
N SER A 206 -1.39 16.21 -1.80
CA SER A 206 -0.67 15.23 -0.99
C SER A 206 -0.81 13.81 -1.56
N MET A 207 0.28 13.04 -1.54
CA MET A 207 0.24 11.59 -1.75
C MET A 207 -0.38 10.93 -0.53
N VAL A 208 -1.67 10.57 -0.65
CA VAL A 208 -2.41 9.87 0.40
C VAL A 208 -2.41 8.37 0.10
N HIS A 209 -1.33 7.70 0.52
CA HIS A 209 -1.06 6.29 0.22
C HIS A 209 -2.05 5.33 0.89
N ASP A 210 -2.29 5.56 2.19
CA ASP A 210 -3.10 4.68 3.04
C ASP A 210 -4.14 5.48 3.84
N ILE A 211 -5.01 4.77 4.54
CA ILE A 211 -6.09 5.26 5.39
C ILE A 211 -6.09 4.49 6.72
N SER A 212 -6.70 5.05 7.75
CA SER A 212 -7.10 4.27 8.91
C SER A 212 -8.58 4.45 9.21
N ILE A 213 -9.16 3.45 9.84
CA ILE A 213 -10.53 3.50 10.34
C ILE A 213 -10.51 3.19 11.84
N THR A 214 -11.44 3.76 12.57
CA THR A 214 -11.78 3.41 13.96
C THR A 214 -13.28 3.12 14.04
N ASP A 215 -13.84 2.77 15.19
CA ASP A 215 -15.29 2.63 15.33
C ASP A 215 -16.04 3.94 14.99
N LYS A 216 -15.44 5.11 15.26
CA LYS A 216 -16.08 6.43 15.07
C LYS A 216 -15.61 7.19 13.84
N TYR A 217 -14.36 7.01 13.41
CA TYR A 217 -13.73 7.88 12.43
C TYR A 217 -13.17 7.14 11.22
N ILE A 218 -13.18 7.85 10.10
CA ILE A 218 -12.26 7.66 8.98
C ILE A 218 -11.10 8.64 9.18
N VAL A 219 -9.88 8.14 9.16
CA VAL A 219 -8.67 8.95 9.36
C VAL A 219 -8.05 9.29 8.01
N VAL A 220 -7.88 10.59 7.77
CA VAL A 220 -7.21 11.16 6.60
C VAL A 220 -5.76 11.52 6.97
N TYR A 221 -4.80 11.22 6.11
CA TYR A 221 -3.40 11.65 6.26
C TYR A 221 -3.11 12.77 5.24
N ASP A 222 -2.84 14.00 5.70
CA ASP A 222 -2.48 15.14 4.86
C ASP A 222 -1.04 15.54 5.17
N GLN A 223 -0.13 15.12 4.28
CA GLN A 223 1.31 14.95 4.57
C GLN A 223 2.20 15.67 3.54
N PRO A 224 3.49 15.94 3.86
CA PRO A 224 4.34 16.83 3.08
C PRO A 224 4.94 16.22 1.80
N VAL A 225 4.59 15.01 1.38
CA VAL A 225 4.93 14.51 0.04
C VAL A 225 3.82 14.90 -0.93
N LEU A 226 4.12 15.83 -1.82
CA LEU A 226 3.16 16.44 -2.73
C LEU A 226 3.51 16.13 -4.19
N VAL A 227 2.55 16.32 -5.07
CA VAL A 227 2.81 16.36 -6.52
C VAL A 227 3.66 17.58 -6.86
N ASN A 228 4.83 17.36 -7.44
CA ASN A 228 5.64 18.40 -8.05
C ASN A 228 5.21 18.59 -9.52
N LEU A 229 4.52 19.70 -9.80
CA LEU A 229 4.00 20.01 -11.12
C LEU A 229 5.10 20.20 -12.18
N ASP A 230 6.26 20.76 -11.82
CA ASP A 230 7.35 20.93 -12.78
C ASP A 230 7.88 19.57 -13.24
N LYS A 231 8.02 18.60 -12.32
CA LYS A 231 8.38 17.21 -12.65
C LYS A 231 7.29 16.54 -13.49
N ALA A 232 6.01 16.76 -13.17
CA ALA A 232 4.90 16.23 -13.95
C ALA A 232 4.91 16.77 -15.39
N PHE A 233 5.08 18.09 -15.58
CA PHE A 233 5.18 18.71 -16.91
C PHE A 233 6.44 18.31 -17.67
N ALA A 234 7.52 17.97 -16.97
CA ALA A 234 8.73 17.41 -17.56
C ALA A 234 8.58 15.92 -17.97
N GLY A 235 7.43 15.30 -17.70
CA GLY A 235 7.13 13.92 -18.09
C GLY A 235 7.60 12.85 -17.10
N SER A 236 7.87 13.21 -15.84
CA SER A 236 8.17 12.21 -14.80
C SER A 236 6.99 11.27 -14.62
N SER A 237 7.26 9.97 -14.65
CA SER A 237 6.26 8.92 -14.36
C SER A 237 5.87 8.86 -12.89
N PHE A 238 6.66 9.46 -12.00
CA PHE A 238 6.43 9.51 -10.56
C PHE A 238 6.75 10.91 -10.01
N PRO A 239 5.85 11.90 -10.17
CA PRO A 239 6.12 13.30 -9.91
C PRO A 239 5.85 13.71 -8.46
N PHE A 240 6.30 12.92 -7.47
CA PHE A 240 6.11 13.22 -6.05
C PHE A 240 7.41 13.68 -5.40
N GLU A 241 7.30 14.65 -4.49
CA GLU A 241 8.44 15.21 -3.78
C GLU A 241 8.03 15.82 -2.44
N TRP A 242 8.95 15.75 -1.48
CA TRP A 242 8.81 16.41 -0.19
C TRP A 242 8.74 17.95 -0.33
N SER A 243 7.79 18.57 0.35
CA SER A 243 7.69 20.02 0.52
C SER A 243 8.05 20.44 1.94
N ASN A 244 9.10 21.25 2.08
CA ASN A 244 9.50 21.81 3.38
C ASN A 244 8.52 22.87 3.92
N ASP A 245 7.68 23.42 3.04
CA ASP A 245 6.72 24.48 3.36
C ASP A 245 5.32 23.94 3.67
N TYR A 246 5.14 22.61 3.59
CA TYR A 246 3.87 21.94 3.87
C TYR A 246 3.89 21.31 5.27
N GLY A 247 2.75 21.39 5.96
CA GLY A 247 2.59 20.82 7.30
C GLY A 247 2.39 19.30 7.29
N ASN A 248 2.10 18.74 8.47
CA ASN A 248 1.65 17.36 8.61
C ASN A 248 0.49 17.31 9.59
N ARG A 249 -0.65 16.77 9.16
CA ARG A 249 -1.85 16.68 9.99
C ARG A 249 -2.67 15.44 9.65
N ILE A 250 -3.45 15.00 10.62
CA ILE A 250 -4.48 13.98 10.42
C ILE A 250 -5.87 14.61 10.48
N GLY A 251 -6.79 14.09 9.68
CA GLY A 251 -8.20 14.45 9.71
C GLY A 251 -9.02 13.34 10.32
N LEU A 252 -9.78 13.62 11.37
CA LEU A 252 -10.75 12.69 11.95
C LEU A 252 -12.14 13.00 11.40
N MET A 253 -12.55 12.30 10.35
CA MET A 253 -13.89 12.43 9.75
C MET A 253 -14.84 11.43 10.44
N PRO A 254 -15.96 11.86 11.05
CA PRO A 254 -16.97 10.91 11.51
C PRO A 254 -17.40 9.97 10.37
N ARG A 255 -17.60 8.67 10.64
CA ARG A 255 -17.86 7.68 9.56
C ARG A 255 -19.01 8.04 8.61
N GLU A 256 -20.07 8.61 9.15
CA GLU A 256 -21.23 9.09 8.38
C GLU A 256 -21.21 10.61 8.15
N GLY A 257 -20.14 11.30 8.55
CA GLY A 257 -19.92 12.73 8.35
C GLY A 257 -19.30 13.04 6.99
N ASN A 258 -19.19 14.33 6.67
CA ASN A 258 -18.68 14.88 5.42
C ASN A 258 -17.38 15.66 5.66
N ALA A 259 -16.78 16.22 4.61
CA ALA A 259 -15.53 16.97 4.69
C ALA A 259 -15.57 18.13 5.71
N ASN A 260 -16.71 18.81 5.86
CA ASN A 260 -16.88 19.90 6.83
C ASN A 260 -16.93 19.43 8.29
N ASP A 261 -17.14 18.14 8.53
CA ASP A 261 -17.20 17.53 9.87
C ASP A 261 -15.81 17.07 10.34
N ILE A 262 -14.78 17.19 9.49
CA ILE A 262 -13.42 16.74 9.80
C ILE A 262 -12.81 17.60 10.91
N VAL A 263 -12.32 16.92 11.95
CA VAL A 263 -11.45 17.54 12.94
C VAL A 263 -9.99 17.33 12.53
N TRP A 264 -9.35 18.41 12.09
CA TRP A 264 -7.93 18.42 11.75
C TRP A 264 -7.05 18.59 12.98
N ILE A 265 -5.99 17.79 13.07
CA ILE A 265 -5.04 17.76 14.19
C ILE A 265 -3.63 17.72 13.63
N ASP A 266 -2.81 18.70 13.98
CA ASP A 266 -1.40 18.71 13.61
C ASP A 266 -0.65 17.57 14.32
N VAL A 267 0.22 16.90 13.58
CA VAL A 267 1.09 15.82 14.04
C VAL A 267 2.55 16.18 13.70
N PRO A 268 3.57 15.50 14.26
CA PRO A 268 4.96 15.81 13.93
C PRO A 268 5.21 15.74 12.43
N VAL A 269 5.96 16.71 11.89
CA VAL A 269 6.35 16.72 10.48
C VAL A 269 7.14 15.45 10.16
N GLY A 270 6.68 14.72 9.14
CA GLY A 270 7.13 13.39 8.77
C GLY A 270 6.22 12.83 7.69
N TYR A 271 6.41 11.56 7.35
CA TYR A 271 5.58 10.85 6.38
C TYR A 271 5.16 9.49 6.94
N VAL A 272 3.97 9.02 6.57
CA VAL A 272 3.47 7.68 6.89
C VAL A 272 2.97 7.06 5.60
N PHE A 273 3.69 6.05 5.11
CA PHE A 273 3.09 5.13 4.14
C PHE A 273 2.04 4.28 4.85
N HIS A 274 2.48 3.41 5.76
CA HIS A 274 1.61 2.40 6.33
C HIS A 274 1.30 2.66 7.82
N PRO A 275 0.02 2.83 8.17
CA PRO A 275 -0.45 2.64 9.54
C PRO A 275 -0.53 1.15 9.87
N LEU A 276 -0.15 0.80 11.10
CA LEU A 276 -0.38 -0.53 11.65
C LEU A 276 -1.86 -0.73 11.97
N ASN A 277 -2.45 0.10 12.83
CA ASN A 277 -3.90 0.10 13.10
C ASN A 277 -4.30 1.39 13.83
N ALA A 278 -5.59 1.67 13.91
CA ALA A 278 -6.13 2.77 14.71
C ALA A 278 -7.37 2.32 15.50
N TYR A 279 -7.67 2.98 16.62
CA TYR A 279 -8.88 2.72 17.40
C TYR A 279 -9.27 3.89 18.33
N ASP A 280 -10.53 3.91 18.72
CA ASP A 280 -11.05 4.86 19.71
C ASP A 280 -10.77 4.40 21.15
N THR A 281 -10.37 5.33 21.99
CA THR A 281 -10.20 5.11 23.44
C THR A 281 -11.49 5.46 24.19
N PRO A 282 -11.74 4.88 25.39
CA PRO A 282 -12.92 5.19 26.20
C PRO A 282 -13.06 6.66 26.59
N ASP A 283 -11.95 7.40 26.74
CA ASP A 283 -11.93 8.84 27.06
C ASP A 283 -12.06 9.73 25.81
N GLY A 284 -12.30 9.15 24.63
CA GLY A 284 -12.66 9.88 23.41
C GLY A 284 -11.47 10.34 22.56
N LYS A 285 -10.25 9.89 22.86
CA LYS A 285 -9.08 10.06 21.98
C LYS A 285 -9.02 8.96 20.92
N VAL A 286 -8.21 9.18 19.89
CA VAL A 286 -7.91 8.21 18.85
C VAL A 286 -6.45 7.80 18.94
N VAL A 287 -6.20 6.49 19.03
CA VAL A 287 -4.86 5.91 18.92
C VAL A 287 -4.61 5.54 17.46
N LEU A 288 -3.45 5.93 16.93
CA LEU A 288 -2.93 5.49 15.64
C LEU A 288 -1.50 4.98 15.82
N ASP A 289 -1.27 3.73 15.49
CA ASP A 289 0.08 3.18 15.44
C ASP A 289 0.54 3.19 13.99
N VAL A 290 1.69 3.82 13.71
CA VAL A 290 2.15 4.12 12.35
C VAL A 290 3.64 3.89 12.17
N CYS A 291 4.02 3.47 10.97
CA CYS A 291 5.42 3.44 10.53
C CYS A 291 5.81 4.85 10.06
N PHE A 292 6.54 5.57 10.91
CA PHE A 292 6.84 6.99 10.76
C PHE A 292 8.22 7.22 10.17
N TYR A 293 8.25 7.92 9.05
CA TYR A 293 9.46 8.42 8.38
C TYR A 293 9.69 9.87 8.76
N GLU A 294 10.94 10.23 9.05
CA GLU A 294 11.29 11.63 9.28
C GLU A 294 11.25 12.45 7.99
N ARG A 295 11.64 11.82 6.88
CA ARG A 295 11.61 12.39 5.52
C ARG A 295 11.42 11.31 4.46
N MET A 296 10.83 11.69 3.34
CA MET A 296 10.58 10.79 2.21
C MET A 296 10.56 11.56 0.89
N MET A 297 11.17 11.04 -0.17
CA MET A 297 11.16 11.63 -1.53
C MET A 297 11.64 13.08 -1.59
N ARG A 298 12.65 13.43 -0.79
CA ARG A 298 13.34 14.72 -0.81
C ARG A 298 14.65 14.61 -1.57
N ASP A 299 15.51 13.67 -1.19
CA ASP A 299 16.85 13.51 -1.77
C ASP A 299 16.94 12.24 -2.63
N ASP A 300 16.42 11.10 -2.14
CA ASP A 300 16.20 9.88 -2.93
C ASP A 300 14.86 9.97 -3.68
N LEU A 301 14.96 10.06 -5.00
CA LEU A 301 13.82 10.15 -5.92
C LEU A 301 13.62 8.87 -6.74
N GLN A 302 14.27 7.76 -6.39
CA GLN A 302 14.15 6.49 -7.11
C GLN A 302 13.58 5.38 -6.22
N GLY A 303 13.64 5.52 -4.89
CA GLY A 303 13.01 4.55 -4.00
C GLY A 303 12.78 5.05 -2.58
N PRO A 304 12.20 4.18 -1.72
CA PRO A 304 11.66 4.61 -0.43
C PRO A 304 12.66 4.56 0.72
N PHE A 305 13.93 4.22 0.49
CA PHE A 305 14.85 3.86 1.58
C PHE A 305 16.07 4.78 1.71
N GLY A 306 16.31 5.71 0.79
CA GLY A 306 17.50 6.57 0.82
C GLY A 306 17.40 7.77 1.77
N ASP A 307 16.20 8.29 2.04
CA ASP A 307 16.01 9.51 2.84
C ASP A 307 15.97 9.25 4.34
N SER A 308 15.12 8.32 4.77
CA SER A 308 15.00 7.85 6.14
C SER A 308 14.35 6.47 6.17
N LEU A 309 14.64 5.72 7.24
CA LEU A 309 13.96 4.46 7.52
C LEU A 309 12.92 4.65 8.62
N PRO A 310 11.79 3.93 8.56
CA PRO A 310 10.65 4.17 9.43
C PRO A 310 10.82 3.52 10.80
N ARG A 311 10.37 4.22 11.84
CA ARG A 311 10.21 3.67 13.20
C ARG A 311 8.74 3.50 13.55
N LEU A 312 8.42 2.57 14.45
CA LEU A 312 7.04 2.37 14.90
C LEU A 312 6.71 3.36 16.01
N VAL A 313 5.69 4.20 15.79
CA VAL A 313 5.25 5.22 16.76
C VAL A 313 3.75 5.14 16.98
N ARG A 314 3.32 5.54 18.17
CA ARG A 314 1.92 5.74 18.55
C ARG A 314 1.61 7.23 18.59
N TRP A 315 0.60 7.65 17.85
CA TRP A 315 -0.06 8.93 18.00
C TRP A 315 -1.33 8.76 18.82
N GLU A 316 -1.44 9.46 19.93
CA GLU A 316 -2.69 9.62 20.69
C GLU A 316 -3.27 11.00 20.41
N ALA A 317 -4.22 11.03 19.49
CA ALA A 317 -4.88 12.25 19.02
C ALA A 317 -6.11 12.58 19.88
N ASP A 318 -6.13 13.78 20.45
CA ASP A 318 -7.24 14.33 21.21
C ASP A 318 -8.07 15.26 20.30
N PRO A 319 -9.27 14.85 19.86
CA PRO A 319 -10.10 15.65 18.95
C PRO A 319 -10.65 16.93 19.59
N ILE A 320 -10.74 17.01 20.92
CA ILE A 320 -11.23 18.19 21.62
C ILE A 320 -10.11 19.22 21.74
N ALA A 321 -8.94 18.77 22.22
CA ALA A 321 -7.77 19.64 22.37
C ALA A 321 -7.04 19.93 21.05
N ARG A 322 -7.35 19.18 19.98
CA ARG A 322 -6.71 19.25 18.66
C ARG A 322 -5.18 19.14 18.72
N ARG A 323 -4.72 18.13 19.44
CA ARG A 323 -3.29 17.82 19.60
C ARG A 323 -3.08 16.31 19.59
N ALA A 324 -1.90 15.90 19.17
CA ALA A 324 -1.46 14.51 19.29
C ALA A 324 -0.24 14.42 20.21
N ASN A 325 -0.27 13.44 21.12
CA ASN A 325 0.93 13.00 21.83
C ASN A 325 1.59 11.87 21.05
N VAL A 326 2.91 11.79 21.13
CA VAL A 326 3.70 10.79 20.39
C VAL A 326 4.45 9.93 21.38
N THR A 327 4.34 8.63 21.23
CA THR A 327 5.16 7.65 21.95
C THR A 327 5.89 6.79 20.93
N VAL A 328 7.21 6.66 21.02
CA VAL A 328 7.94 5.69 20.20
C VAL A 328 7.71 4.30 20.76
N ILE A 329 7.23 3.37 19.93
CA ILE A 329 7.02 1.96 20.30
C ILE A 329 8.34 1.20 20.11
N ASP A 330 9.01 1.40 18.97
CA ASP A 330 10.31 0.81 18.67
C ASP A 330 11.11 1.77 17.79
N GLU A 331 12.31 2.15 18.25
CA GLU A 331 13.25 3.02 17.53
C GLU A 331 13.91 2.31 16.33
N ARG A 332 13.84 0.98 16.29
CA ARG A 332 14.37 0.20 15.16
C ARG A 332 13.46 0.29 13.94
N VAL A 333 14.00 -0.11 12.80
CA VAL A 333 13.27 -0.10 11.54
C VAL A 333 12.06 -1.01 11.62
N ASN A 334 10.89 -0.47 11.28
CA ASN A 334 9.64 -1.19 11.24
C ASN A 334 8.84 -0.74 10.01
N GLU A 335 8.57 -1.66 9.10
CA GLU A 335 7.69 -1.41 7.94
C GLU A 335 6.84 -2.62 7.58
N PHE A 336 5.98 -2.46 6.58
CA PHE A 336 5.00 -3.44 6.15
C PHE A 336 4.17 -3.96 7.35
N PRO A 337 3.56 -3.05 8.13
CA PRO A 337 2.93 -3.37 9.40
C PRO A 337 1.61 -4.11 9.19
N ARG A 338 1.38 -5.13 10.02
CA ARG A 338 0.22 -6.02 9.94
C ARG A 338 -0.30 -6.38 11.32
N HIS A 339 -1.62 -6.41 11.43
CA HIS A 339 -2.36 -6.90 12.58
C HIS A 339 -3.40 -7.92 12.13
N ARG A 340 -4.03 -8.56 13.11
CA ARG A 340 -5.16 -9.45 12.86
C ARG A 340 -6.34 -8.67 12.30
N GLY A 341 -6.76 -8.96 11.07
CA GLY A 341 -7.82 -8.21 10.37
C GLY A 341 -9.18 -8.14 11.09
N SER A 342 -9.51 -9.12 11.94
CA SER A 342 -10.72 -9.06 12.78
C SER A 342 -10.71 -7.96 13.85
N LEU A 343 -9.56 -7.28 14.03
CA LEU A 343 -9.34 -6.18 14.97
C LEU A 343 -9.05 -4.84 14.26
N THR A 344 -9.23 -4.76 12.93
CA THR A 344 -9.14 -3.47 12.22
C THR A 344 -10.12 -2.48 12.83
N GLY A 345 -9.62 -1.29 13.18
CA GLY A 345 -10.41 -0.24 13.81
C GLY A 345 -10.68 -0.42 15.30
N LYS A 346 -10.14 -1.47 15.92
CA LYS A 346 -10.43 -1.88 17.30
C LYS A 346 -9.16 -1.97 18.15
N PRO A 347 -9.29 -1.89 19.49
CA PRO A 347 -8.19 -2.18 20.38
C PRO A 347 -7.57 -3.55 20.09
N TYR A 348 -6.25 -3.60 20.05
CA TYR A 348 -5.49 -4.77 19.65
C TYR A 348 -4.18 -4.86 20.44
N ARG A 349 -3.59 -6.05 20.47
CA ARG A 349 -2.38 -6.33 21.27
C ARG A 349 -1.15 -6.57 20.42
N PHE A 350 -1.29 -7.30 19.32
CA PHE A 350 -0.14 -7.75 18.53
C PHE A 350 -0.08 -7.04 17.18
N GLY A 351 1.10 -6.50 16.88
CA GLY A 351 1.47 -5.98 15.56
C GLY A 351 2.70 -6.71 15.04
N TYR A 352 2.83 -6.78 13.72
CA TYR A 352 3.93 -7.46 13.05
C TYR A 352 4.47 -6.58 11.94
N CYS A 353 5.79 -6.54 11.78
CA CYS A 353 6.47 -5.72 10.78
C CYS A 353 7.61 -6.54 10.14
N ALA A 354 8.13 -6.06 9.01
CA ALA A 354 9.46 -6.38 8.53
C ALA A 354 10.44 -5.30 9.00
N GLU A 355 11.62 -5.72 9.46
CA GLU A 355 12.72 -4.80 9.78
C GLU A 355 13.62 -4.67 8.54
N VAL A 356 13.36 -3.63 7.75
CA VAL A 356 14.06 -3.41 6.47
C VAL A 356 15.53 -3.06 6.71
N ASP A 357 16.42 -3.81 6.06
CA ASP A 357 17.85 -3.53 5.95
C ASP A 357 18.25 -3.56 4.45
N THR A 358 18.56 -2.39 3.90
CA THR A 358 18.92 -2.23 2.49
C THR A 358 20.37 -2.64 2.18
N ALA A 359 21.25 -2.66 3.18
CA ALA A 359 22.66 -3.00 2.99
C ALA A 359 22.87 -4.51 2.88
N SER A 360 22.20 -5.28 3.74
CA SER A 360 22.35 -6.74 3.80
C SER A 360 21.25 -7.51 3.06
N MET A 361 20.13 -6.85 2.72
CA MET A 361 18.89 -7.49 2.28
C MET A 361 18.42 -8.59 3.23
N HIS A 362 18.67 -8.41 4.53
CA HIS A 362 18.26 -9.32 5.57
C HIS A 362 17.12 -8.69 6.39
N TRP A 363 15.88 -9.03 6.06
CA TRP A 363 14.71 -8.43 6.71
C TRP A 363 14.07 -9.46 7.64
N PRO A 364 14.32 -9.43 8.95
CA PRO A 364 13.61 -10.32 9.87
C PRO A 364 12.16 -9.88 10.03
N THR A 365 11.29 -10.81 10.42
CA THR A 365 9.94 -10.49 10.84
C THR A 365 9.95 -10.15 12.33
N VAL A 366 9.35 -9.03 12.70
CA VAL A 366 9.25 -8.56 14.08
C VAL A 366 7.81 -8.66 14.54
N LYS A 367 7.61 -9.16 15.75
CA LYS A 367 6.32 -9.15 16.45
C LYS A 367 6.42 -8.24 17.67
N HIS A 368 5.44 -7.37 17.82
CA HIS A 368 5.27 -6.46 18.94
C HIS A 368 4.07 -6.89 19.78
N ASP A 369 4.26 -6.99 21.09
CA ASP A 369 3.20 -7.00 22.08
C ASP A 369 3.03 -5.59 22.66
N LEU A 370 2.06 -4.86 22.14
CA LEU A 370 1.82 -3.45 22.43
C LEU A 370 1.30 -3.18 23.85
N ILE A 371 0.98 -4.24 24.61
CA ILE A 371 0.56 -4.13 26.02
C ILE A 371 1.77 -4.31 26.94
N THR A 372 2.63 -5.30 26.65
CA THR A 372 3.78 -5.61 27.51
C THR A 372 5.05 -4.85 27.10
N GLY A 373 5.08 -4.30 25.88
CA GLY A 373 6.27 -3.75 25.25
C GLY A 373 7.26 -4.81 24.76
N GLN A 374 6.89 -6.10 24.81
CA GLN A 374 7.77 -7.18 24.35
C GLN A 374 7.91 -7.14 22.83
N ARG A 375 9.14 -7.35 22.38
CA ARG A 375 9.53 -7.49 20.98
C ARG A 375 10.11 -8.88 20.75
N GLU A 376 9.58 -9.60 19.78
CA GLU A 376 10.07 -10.90 19.34
C GLU A 376 10.54 -10.81 17.89
N VAL A 377 11.69 -11.40 17.58
CA VAL A 377 12.28 -11.36 16.23
C VAL A 377 12.36 -12.78 15.69
N PHE A 378 11.85 -12.96 14.48
CA PHE A 378 12.05 -14.18 13.70
C PHE A 378 13.03 -13.88 12.57
N ASP A 379 14.26 -14.36 12.76
CA ASP A 379 15.33 -14.33 11.76
C ASP A 379 15.12 -15.47 10.76
N HIS A 380 14.98 -15.13 9.47
CA HIS A 380 14.75 -16.10 8.40
C HIS A 380 16.02 -16.86 7.97
N GLY A 381 17.17 -16.45 8.46
CA GLY A 381 18.50 -16.96 8.12
C GLY A 381 19.21 -16.13 7.04
N ALA A 382 20.48 -16.46 6.79
CA ALA A 382 21.32 -15.75 5.83
C ALA A 382 20.74 -15.81 4.39
N GLY A 383 20.79 -14.67 3.69
CA GLY A 383 20.33 -14.54 2.31
C GLY A 383 18.80 -14.56 2.14
N ARG A 384 18.04 -14.36 3.22
CA ARG A 384 16.58 -14.33 3.21
C ARG A 384 16.06 -13.02 3.81
N ALA A 385 15.00 -12.51 3.21
CA ALA A 385 14.26 -11.34 3.66
C ALA A 385 12.77 -11.67 3.78
N ALA A 386 12.14 -11.18 4.83
CA ALA A 386 10.69 -11.16 4.95
C ALA A 386 10.07 -10.20 3.93
N GLY A 387 8.92 -10.56 3.38
CA GLY A 387 7.98 -9.59 2.82
C GLY A 387 6.95 -9.14 3.86
N GLU A 388 5.89 -8.47 3.41
CA GLU A 388 4.72 -8.12 4.24
C GLU A 388 4.06 -9.39 4.85
N PRO A 389 3.92 -9.49 6.19
CA PRO A 389 3.23 -10.60 6.83
C PRO A 389 1.72 -10.67 6.52
N VAL A 390 1.07 -11.83 6.70
CA VAL A 390 -0.40 -11.97 6.53
C VAL A 390 -1.01 -12.84 7.63
N PHE A 391 -2.27 -12.54 8.00
CA PHE A 391 -3.05 -13.21 9.07
C PHE A 391 -4.37 -13.76 8.56
#